data_AF-A0A0Q8DCL0-F1
#
_entry.id   AF-A0A0Q8DCL0-F1
#
_cell.length_a   1.000
_cell.length_b   1.000
_cell.length_c   1.000
_cell.angle_alpha   90.00
_cell.angle_beta   90.00
_cell.angle_gamma   90.00
#
_symmetry.space_group_name_H-M   'P 1'
#
loop_
_entity.id
_entity.type
_entity.pdbx_description
1 polymer ?
#
loop_
_entity_poly.entity_id
_entity_poly.type
_entity_poly.pdbx_seq_one_letter_code
_entity_poly.pdbx_strand_id
1 'polypeptide(L)'
;MARHIVYPMDHPMMGDPTRLRGHARCALARASASIESLRHQAISGEGPMLRQQRALMHEVVRELDLRFGDLQARYVELGSEACTDPGAAWQRFFDRYDRFLEALRLRRCEIATTQAHCGVDDGAAMIHLGASAGPLSNVG
;
A
#
# COMPACT_ATOMS: atom_id res chain seq x y z
N MET A 1 7.26 -3.95 14.73
CA MET A 1 7.36 -2.81 15.67
C MET A 1 7.59 -1.56 14.86
N ALA A 2 6.55 -0.76 14.62
CA ALA A 2 6.71 0.53 13.96
C ALA A 2 7.47 1.48 14.90
N ARG A 3 8.59 2.04 14.44
CA ARG A 3 9.32 3.06 15.18
C ARG A 3 8.46 4.32 15.20
N HIS A 4 7.85 4.61 16.33
CA HIS A 4 7.17 5.88 16.59
C HIS A 4 8.25 6.98 16.57
N ILE A 5 8.30 7.77 15.51
CA ILE A 5 9.23 8.89 15.42
C ILE A 5 8.63 10.03 16.26
N VAL A 6 9.01 10.06 17.53
CA VAL A 6 8.77 11.22 18.37
C VAL A 6 9.77 12.28 17.93
N TYR A 7 9.31 13.34 17.28
CA TYR A 7 10.13 14.53 17.09
C TYR A 7 10.14 15.28 18.43
N PRO A 8 11.28 15.32 19.16
CA PRO A 8 11.36 16.14 20.36
C PRO A 8 11.04 17.60 20.00
N MET A 9 10.37 18.33 20.90
CA MET A 9 10.03 19.75 20.70
C MET A 9 11.27 20.62 20.41
N ASP A 10 12.46 20.14 20.78
CA ASP A 10 13.76 20.77 20.54
C ASP A 10 14.46 20.30 19.26
N HIS A 11 13.80 19.54 18.39
CA HIS A 11 14.40 19.08 17.14
C HIS A 11 14.69 20.30 16.24
N PRO A 12 15.90 20.48 15.69
CA PRO A 12 16.27 21.66 14.89
C PRO A 12 15.44 21.85 13.60
N MET A 13 14.53 20.92 13.30
CA MET A 13 13.53 21.06 12.24
C MET A 13 12.30 21.88 12.66
N MET A 14 11.96 21.92 13.96
CA MET A 14 10.88 22.77 14.50
C MET A 14 11.16 24.27 14.33
N GLY A 15 12.44 24.65 14.21
CA GLY A 15 12.86 26.04 14.07
C GLY A 15 12.74 26.63 12.67
N ASP A 16 12.50 25.82 11.63
CA ASP A 16 12.37 26.30 10.24
C ASP A 16 11.06 25.82 9.58
N PRO A 17 10.00 26.67 9.57
CA PRO A 17 8.71 26.32 8.99
C PRO A 17 8.79 26.02 7.48
N THR A 18 9.79 26.56 6.78
CA THR A 18 9.98 26.32 5.34
C THR A 18 10.43 24.89 5.10
N ARG A 19 11.36 24.39 5.94
CA ARG A 19 11.82 22.99 5.85
C ARG A 19 10.70 22.02 6.21
N LEU A 20 9.93 22.29 7.25
CA LEU A 20 8.77 21.47 7.63
C LEU A 20 7.74 21.37 6.49
N ARG A 21 7.40 22.51 5.86
CA ARG A 21 6.54 22.53 4.67
C ARG A 21 7.12 21.72 3.52
N GLY A 22 8.42 21.80 3.29
CA GLY A 22 9.13 20.99 2.29
C GLY A 22 9.01 19.50 2.57
N HIS A 23 9.26 19.06 3.80
CA HIS A 23 9.13 17.65 4.18
C HIS A 23 7.70 17.14 4.07
N ALA A 24 6.71 17.94 4.47
CA ALA A 24 5.31 17.59 4.33
C ALA A 24 4.87 17.47 2.86
N ARG A 25 5.34 18.37 1.99
CA ARG A 25 5.14 18.23 0.53
C ARG A 25 5.73 16.93 -0.01
N CYS A 26 6.96 16.59 0.38
CA CYS A 26 7.58 15.32 -0.01
C CYS A 26 6.80 14.11 0.52
N ALA A 27 6.25 14.18 1.73
CA ALA A 27 5.41 13.14 2.31
C ALA A 27 4.12 12.94 1.49
N LEU A 28 3.43 14.02 1.13
CA LEU A 28 2.25 13.98 0.26
C LEU A 28 2.57 13.39 -1.12
N ALA A 29 3.67 13.83 -1.74
CA ALA A 29 4.08 13.31 -3.04
C ALA A 29 4.35 11.80 -3.01
N ARG A 30 5.01 11.30 -1.95
CA ARG A 30 5.24 9.86 -1.77
C ARG A 30 3.95 9.08 -1.53
N ALA A 31 3.03 9.64 -0.75
CA ALA A 31 1.73 9.02 -0.49
C ALA A 31 0.92 8.86 -1.79
N SER A 32 0.81 9.93 -2.57
CA SER A 32 0.16 9.93 -3.88
C SER A 32 0.82 8.95 -4.86
N ALA A 33 2.15 8.96 -4.97
CA ALA A 33 2.88 8.01 -5.83
C ALA A 33 2.66 6.54 -5.40
N SER A 34 2.52 6.27 -4.10
CA SER A 34 2.27 4.92 -3.59
C SER A 34 0.87 4.42 -3.96
N ILE A 35 -0.14 5.29 -3.87
CA ILE A 35 -1.51 4.97 -4.31
C ILE A 35 -1.53 4.70 -5.81
N GLU A 36 -0.87 5.55 -6.59
CA GLU A 36 -0.79 5.40 -8.04
C GLU A 36 -0.06 4.12 -8.46
N SER A 37 1.00 3.74 -7.74
CA SER A 37 1.68 2.47 -7.94
C SER A 37 0.76 1.27 -7.68
N LEU A 38 -0.08 1.33 -6.65
CA LEU A 38 -1.06 0.26 -6.37
C LEU A 38 -2.12 0.17 -7.46
N ARG A 39 -2.62 1.30 -7.96
CA ARG A 39 -3.58 1.31 -9.09
C ARG A 39 -3.01 0.61 -10.31
N HIS A 40 -1.75 0.88 -10.66
CA HIS A 40 -1.09 0.24 -11.80
C HIS A 40 -0.82 -1.26 -11.59
N GLN A 41 -0.78 -1.74 -10.35
CA GLN A 41 -0.62 -3.17 -10.04
C GLN A 41 -1.93 -3.95 -10.10
N ALA A 42 -3.07 -3.30 -10.36
CA ALA A 42 -4.35 -3.99 -10.52
C ALA A 42 -4.31 -4.94 -11.72
N ILE A 43 -4.51 -6.25 -11.46
CA ILE A 43 -4.41 -7.27 -12.50
C ILE A 43 -5.64 -7.25 -13.42
N SER A 44 -5.35 -7.34 -14.73
CA SER A 44 -6.35 -7.50 -15.79
C SER A 44 -6.62 -8.99 -16.04
N GLY A 45 -7.88 -9.36 -16.27
CA GLY A 45 -8.33 -10.75 -16.43
C GLY A 45 -9.76 -11.00 -15.92
N GLU A 46 -10.35 -12.13 -16.33
CA GLU A 46 -11.80 -12.41 -16.14
C GLU A 46 -12.11 -13.59 -15.20
N GLY A 47 -11.09 -14.32 -14.75
CA GLY A 47 -11.24 -15.42 -13.80
C GLY A 47 -11.80 -14.97 -12.44
N PRO A 48 -12.54 -15.83 -11.70
CA PRO A 48 -13.16 -15.47 -10.42
C PRO A 48 -12.13 -14.98 -9.38
N MET A 49 -10.96 -15.60 -9.30
CA MET A 49 -9.89 -15.17 -8.40
C MET A 49 -9.30 -13.80 -8.80
N LEU A 50 -9.11 -13.55 -10.10
CA LEU A 50 -8.64 -12.25 -10.61
C LEU A 50 -9.67 -11.14 -10.37
N ARG A 51 -10.96 -11.44 -10.50
CA ARG A 51 -12.05 -10.51 -10.15
C ARG A 51 -12.04 -10.16 -8.67
N GLN A 52 -11.87 -11.15 -7.79
CA GLN A 52 -11.77 -10.92 -6.34
C GLN A 52 -10.52 -10.07 -6.01
N GLN A 53 -9.38 -10.37 -6.62
CA GLN A 53 -8.16 -9.60 -6.41
C GLN A 53 -8.29 -8.15 -6.90
N ARG A 54 -8.96 -7.93 -8.03
CA ARG A 54 -9.25 -6.58 -8.54
C ARG A 54 -10.16 -5.81 -7.58
N ALA A 55 -11.22 -6.46 -7.07
CA ALA A 55 -12.11 -5.84 -6.09
C ALA A 55 -11.35 -5.43 -4.81
N LEU A 56 -10.51 -6.31 -4.28
CA LEU A 56 -9.63 -6.02 -3.14
C LEU A 56 -8.71 -4.82 -3.43
N MET A 57 -8.06 -4.80 -4.60
CA MET A 57 -7.19 -3.68 -4.99
C MET A 57 -7.96 -2.35 -5.06
N HIS A 58 -9.16 -2.35 -5.64
CA HIS A 58 -9.99 -1.15 -5.70
C HIS A 58 -10.40 -0.66 -4.30
N GLU A 59 -10.76 -1.58 -3.40
CA GLU A 59 -11.13 -1.22 -2.03
C GLU A 59 -9.94 -0.61 -1.27
N VAL A 60 -8.76 -1.23 -1.40
CA VAL A 60 -7.50 -0.73 -0.80
C VAL A 60 -7.16 0.66 -1.31
N VAL A 61 -7.18 0.85 -2.64
CA VAL A 61 -6.90 2.16 -3.26
C VAL A 61 -7.88 3.21 -2.75
N ARG A 62 -9.18 2.89 -2.72
CA ARG A 62 -10.21 3.81 -2.21
C ARG A 62 -9.96 4.20 -0.76
N GLU A 63 -9.62 3.24 0.09
CA GLU A 63 -9.31 3.53 1.50
C GLU A 63 -8.09 4.46 1.64
N LEU A 64 -7.03 4.19 0.87
CA LEU A 64 -5.82 5.01 0.90
C LEU A 64 -6.05 6.41 0.32
N ASP A 65 -6.88 6.55 -0.72
CA ASP A 65 -7.29 7.85 -1.25
C ASP A 65 -8.02 8.69 -0.21
N LEU A 66 -8.94 8.11 0.56
CA LEU A 66 -9.65 8.80 1.64
C LEU A 66 -8.66 9.30 2.71
N ARG A 67 -7.73 8.44 3.13
CA ARG A 67 -6.68 8.81 4.10
C ARG A 67 -5.74 9.88 3.56
N PHE A 68 -5.42 9.82 2.26
CA PHE A 68 -4.60 10.83 1.60
C PHE A 68 -5.31 12.18 1.51
N GLY A 69 -6.60 12.20 1.16
CA GLY A 69 -7.40 13.42 1.18
C GLY A 69 -7.44 14.06 2.57
N ASP A 70 -7.58 13.25 3.62
CA ASP A 70 -7.53 13.72 5.01
C ASP A 70 -6.15 14.32 5.37
N LEU A 71 -5.07 13.71 4.90
CA LEU A 71 -3.70 14.22 5.08
C LEU A 71 -3.47 15.54 4.33
N GLN A 72 -4.00 15.66 3.11
CA GLN A 72 -3.92 16.87 2.30
C GLN A 72 -4.71 18.03 2.93
N ALA A 73 -5.90 17.77 3.45
CA ALA A 73 -6.69 18.76 4.17
C ALA A 73 -5.91 19.33 5.36
N ARG A 74 -5.26 18.48 6.16
CA ARG A 74 -4.41 18.93 7.27
C ARG A 74 -3.20 19.75 6.82
N TYR A 75 -2.57 19.39 5.71
CA TYR A 75 -1.49 20.19 5.15
C TYR A 75 -1.96 21.61 4.78
N VAL A 76 -3.16 21.74 4.21
CA VAL A 76 -3.75 23.05 3.88
C VAL A 76 -4.06 23.86 5.15
N GLU A 77 -4.63 23.22 6.17
CA GLU A 77 -4.90 23.86 7.47
C GLU A 77 -3.63 24.41 8.14
N LEU A 78 -2.50 23.71 8.02
CA LEU A 78 -1.19 24.16 8.51
C LEU A 78 -0.64 25.39 7.77
N GLY A 79 -1.18 25.68 6.59
CA GLY A 79 -0.90 26.90 5.85
C GLY A 79 -1.70 28.11 6.34
N SER A 80 -2.73 27.91 7.17
CA SER A 80 -3.58 28.98 7.69
C SER A 80 -2.99 29.63 8.95
N GLU A 81 -3.16 30.95 9.08
CA GLU A 81 -2.65 31.76 10.21
C GLU A 81 -3.36 31.49 11.54
N ALA A 82 -4.37 30.63 11.56
CA ALA A 82 -5.22 30.38 12.75
C ALA A 82 -4.64 29.35 13.74
N CYS A 83 -3.42 28.85 13.53
CA CYS A 83 -2.87 27.77 14.35
C CYS A 83 -2.15 28.30 15.60
N THR A 84 -2.83 28.23 16.76
CA THR A 84 -2.30 28.67 18.06
C THR A 84 -1.07 27.89 18.52
N ASP A 85 -0.88 26.65 18.02
CA ASP A 85 0.28 25.81 18.29
C ASP A 85 0.74 25.11 17.00
N PRO A 86 1.66 25.72 16.23
CA PRO A 86 2.14 25.17 14.98
C PRO A 86 2.94 23.88 15.19
N GLY A 87 3.65 23.73 16.31
CA GLY A 87 4.46 22.54 16.60
C GLY A 87 3.58 21.30 16.76
N ALA A 88 2.55 21.39 17.61
CA ALA A 88 1.58 20.30 17.78
C ALA A 88 0.81 20.00 16.49
N ALA A 89 0.54 21.01 15.67
CA ALA A 89 -0.13 20.81 14.39
C ALA A 89 0.75 20.06 13.38
N TRP A 90 2.04 20.39 13.28
CA TRP A 90 3.00 19.63 12.47
C TRP A 90 3.16 18.19 12.95
N GLN A 91 3.27 17.99 14.27
CA GLN A 91 3.35 16.65 14.85
C GLN A 91 2.13 15.81 14.45
N ARG A 92 0.92 16.35 14.61
CA ARG A 92 -0.34 15.69 14.22
C ARG A 92 -0.39 15.32 12.74
N PHE A 93 0.21 16.13 11.86
CA PHE A 93 0.32 15.80 10.45
C PHE A 93 1.24 14.59 10.21
N PHE A 94 2.44 14.58 10.81
CA PHE A 94 3.37 13.47 10.65
C PHE A 94 2.85 12.17 11.28
N ASP A 95 2.17 12.25 12.43
CA ASP A 95 1.50 11.08 13.04
C ASP A 95 0.41 10.48 12.13
N ARG A 96 -0.27 11.32 11.34
CA ARG A 96 -1.25 10.84 10.34
C ARG A 96 -0.56 10.24 9.14
N TYR A 97 0.54 10.82 8.69
CA TYR A 97 1.35 10.27 7.61
C TYR A 97 1.93 8.89 8.00
N ASP A 98 2.40 8.71 9.23
CA ASP A 98 2.88 7.41 9.72
C ASP A 98 1.75 6.37 9.75
N ARG A 99 0.55 6.76 10.18
CA ARG A 99 -0.64 5.89 10.10
C ARG A 99 -1.02 5.54 8.67
N PHE A 100 -0.86 6.47 7.72
CA PHE A 100 -1.04 6.19 6.30
C PHE A 100 -0.02 5.16 5.81
N LEU A 101 1.26 5.30 6.16
CA LEU A 101 2.30 4.37 5.77
C LEU A 101 2.07 2.97 6.35
N GLU A 102 1.62 2.88 7.60
CA GLU A 102 1.30 1.59 8.21
C GLU A 102 0.10 0.92 7.54
N ALA A 103 -0.95 1.68 7.23
CA ALA A 103 -2.08 1.16 6.46
C ALA A 103 -1.63 0.65 5.08
N LEU A 104 -0.82 1.43 4.37
CA LEU A 104 -0.23 1.03 3.09
C LEU A 104 0.58 -0.27 3.21
N ARG A 105 1.40 -0.40 4.26
CA ARG A 105 2.22 -1.59 4.52
C ARG A 105 1.34 -2.83 4.73
N LEU A 106 0.32 -2.72 5.59
CA LEU A 106 -0.61 -3.81 5.89
C LEU A 106 -1.35 -4.26 4.62
N ARG A 107 -1.89 -3.32 3.84
CA ARG A 107 -2.61 -3.64 2.60
C ARG A 107 -1.70 -4.27 1.54
N ARG A 108 -0.45 -3.83 1.42
CA ARG A 108 0.54 -4.47 0.54
C ARG A 108 0.83 -5.91 0.95
N CYS A 109 0.91 -6.20 2.25
CA CYS A 109 1.04 -7.57 2.74
C CYS A 109 -0.18 -8.43 2.38
N GLU A 110 -1.39 -7.92 2.60
CA GLU A 110 -2.63 -8.62 2.25
C GLU A 110 -2.71 -8.95 0.76
N ILE A 111 -2.42 -7.96 -0.11
CA ILE A 111 -2.39 -8.14 -1.57
C ILE A 111 -1.36 -9.20 -1.97
N ALA A 112 -0.14 -9.14 -1.41
CA ALA A 112 0.91 -10.10 -1.71
C ALA A 112 0.51 -11.53 -1.32
N THR A 113 -0.16 -11.70 -0.16
CA THR A 113 -0.71 -12.98 0.25
C THR A 113 -1.76 -13.47 -0.75
N THR A 114 -2.73 -12.65 -1.14
CA THR A 114 -3.75 -13.05 -2.12
C THR A 114 -3.15 -13.40 -3.49
N GLN A 115 -2.17 -12.65 -3.96
CA GLN A 115 -1.46 -12.91 -5.23
C GLN A 115 -0.69 -14.23 -5.20
N ALA A 116 0.00 -14.53 -4.10
CA ALA A 116 0.70 -15.79 -3.94
C ALA A 116 -0.24 -17.00 -4.01
N HIS A 117 -1.47 -16.88 -3.52
CA HIS A 117 -2.47 -17.95 -3.62
C HIS A 117 -3.05 -18.07 -5.04
N CYS A 118 -3.12 -16.98 -5.81
CA CYS A 118 -3.62 -17.01 -7.20
C CYS A 118 -2.57 -17.55 -8.19
N GLY A 119 -1.27 -17.37 -7.91
CA GLY A 119 -0.18 -17.80 -8.79
C GLY A 119 0.18 -19.29 -8.72
N VAL A 120 -0.44 -20.06 -7.82
CA VAL A 120 -0.12 -21.49 -7.61
C VAL A 120 -0.97 -22.42 -8.51
N ASP A 121 -2.09 -21.94 -9.08
CA ASP A 121 -3.01 -22.80 -9.85
C ASP A 121 -2.74 -22.86 -11.36
N ASP A 122 -1.99 -21.91 -11.95
CA ASP A 122 -1.71 -21.91 -13.41
C ASP A 122 -0.60 -22.90 -13.84
N GLY A 123 0.03 -23.61 -12.89
CA GLY A 123 1.14 -24.55 -13.15
C GLY A 123 0.82 -26.03 -12.89
N ALA A 124 -0.33 -26.37 -12.30
CA ALA A 124 -0.62 -27.72 -11.82
C ALA A 124 -1.50 -28.57 -12.75
N ALA A 125 -1.96 -28.01 -13.88
CA ALA A 125 -2.82 -28.72 -14.81
C ALA A 125 -2.13 -28.96 -16.16
N MET A 126 -1.00 -29.67 -16.21
CA MET A 126 -0.46 -30.24 -17.48
C MET A 126 0.66 -31.28 -17.26
N ILE A 127 0.53 -32.24 -16.32
CA ILE A 127 1.24 -33.54 -16.43
C ILE A 127 0.33 -34.67 -15.95
N HIS A 128 -0.64 -35.06 -16.79
CA HIS A 128 -1.21 -36.40 -16.78
C HIS A 128 -1.07 -36.99 -18.19
N LEU A 129 0.13 -37.49 -18.51
CA LEU A 129 0.34 -38.41 -19.62
C LEU A 129 1.02 -39.66 -19.08
N GLY A 130 0.17 -40.62 -18.69
CA GLY A 130 0.34 -42.04 -18.99
C GLY A 130 1.53 -42.77 -18.37
N ALA A 131 1.46 -43.07 -17.08
CA ALA A 131 1.98 -44.35 -16.60
C ALA A 131 0.85 -45.39 -16.71
N SER A 132 0.83 -46.16 -17.81
CA SER A 132 0.21 -47.48 -17.81
C SER A 132 1.29 -48.50 -18.10
N ALA A 133 1.64 -49.23 -17.06
CA ALA A 133 2.35 -50.50 -17.16
C ALA A 133 1.59 -51.46 -18.09
N GLY A 134 2.35 -52.34 -18.76
CA GLY A 134 1.87 -53.23 -19.83
C GLY A 134 0.85 -54.30 -19.42
N PRO A 135 0.57 -55.24 -20.34
CA PRO A 135 1.13 -56.57 -20.10
C PRO A 135 1.71 -57.25 -21.36
N LEU A 136 2.59 -58.22 -21.09
CA LEU A 136 3.19 -59.18 -22.02
C LEU A 136 2.14 -59.91 -22.88
N SER A 137 2.45 -60.15 -24.16
CA SER A 137 2.05 -61.39 -24.86
C SER A 137 2.93 -61.67 -26.08
N ASN A 138 3.21 -62.96 -26.21
CA ASN A 138 4.14 -63.68 -27.07
C ASN A 138 3.54 -63.97 -28.47
N VAL A 139 4.38 -64.52 -29.36
CA VAL A 139 4.10 -65.27 -30.61
C VAL A 139 4.21 -64.50 -31.94
N GLY A 140 5.14 -64.99 -32.77
CA GLY A 140 5.35 -64.66 -34.18
C GLY A 140 6.74 -65.06 -34.65
#